data_AF-A0A4Y7RLL9-F1
#
_entry.id   AF-A0A4Y7RLL9-F1
#
_cell.length_a   1.000
_cell.length_b   1.000
_cell.length_c   1.000
_cell.angle_alpha   90.00
_cell.angle_beta   90.00
_cell.angle_gamma   90.00
#
_symmetry.space_group_name_H-M   'P 1'
#
loop_
_entity.id
_entity.type
_entity.pdbx_description
1 polymer ?
#
loop_
_entity_poly.entity_id
_entity_poly.type
_entity_poly.pdbx_seq_one_letter_code
_entity_poly.pdbx_strand_id
1 'polypeptide(L)'
;MTYNVIDFEDMQNEPLTIVENEEIIREVRQIIRSLDEPSYAIIVLYYYKRIKIKEISSILNISEGTIKSVLHRSRNKVKKELIKRGFIEGLEERGVDIDEPQKQNR
;
A
#
# COMPACT_ATOMS: atom_id res chain seq x y z
N MET A 1 -9.63 -1.76 41.61
CA MET A 1 -9.99 -2.63 40.47
C MET A 1 -9.10 -2.21 39.31
N THR A 2 -7.89 -2.76 39.23
CA THR A 2 -6.94 -2.48 38.15
C THR A 2 -7.36 -3.32 36.95
N TYR A 3 -7.64 -2.66 35.82
CA TYR A 3 -7.82 -3.36 34.54
C TYR A 3 -6.48 -3.98 34.18
N ASN A 4 -6.47 -5.30 33.95
CA ASN A 4 -5.31 -5.98 33.39
C ASN A 4 -4.93 -5.27 32.11
N VAL A 5 -3.67 -4.85 32.03
CA VAL A 5 -3.09 -4.33 30.79
C VAL A 5 -3.01 -5.54 29.88
N ILE A 6 -3.98 -5.68 28.98
CA ILE A 6 -3.97 -6.74 27.97
C ILE A 6 -2.71 -6.51 27.14
N ASP A 7 -1.85 -7.52 27.05
CA ASP A 7 -0.64 -7.42 26.26
C ASP A 7 -1.02 -7.17 24.78
N PHE A 8 -0.26 -6.32 24.10
CA PHE A 8 -0.55 -5.96 22.71
C PHE A 8 -0.61 -7.19 21.80
N GLU A 9 0.18 -8.23 22.12
CA GLU A 9 0.13 -9.51 21.41
C GLU A 9 -1.20 -10.26 21.62
N ASP A 10 -1.78 -10.22 22.82
CA ASP A 10 -3.07 -10.87 23.08
C ASP A 10 -4.20 -10.19 22.30
N MET A 11 -4.16 -8.85 22.19
CA MET A 11 -5.14 -8.09 21.40
C MET A 11 -5.07 -8.41 19.90
N GLN A 12 -3.89 -8.75 19.36
CA GLN A 12 -3.71 -9.16 17.96
C GLN A 12 -4.14 -10.61 17.69
N ASN A 13 -4.25 -11.43 18.74
CA ASN A 13 -4.65 -12.84 18.67
C ASN A 13 -6.13 -13.07 19.03
N GLU A 14 -6.87 -12.01 19.37
CA GLU A 14 -8.31 -12.08 19.55
C GLU A 14 -8.98 -12.53 18.24
N PRO A 15 -9.95 -13.48 18.28
CA PRO A 15 -10.58 -14.02 17.08
C PRO A 15 -11.16 -12.96 16.15
N LEU A 16 -11.72 -11.88 16.70
CA LEU A 16 -12.25 -10.77 15.91
C LEU A 16 -11.12 -10.03 15.17
N THR A 17 -10.04 -9.68 15.87
CA THR A 17 -8.86 -9.01 15.29
C THR A 17 -8.22 -9.87 14.19
N ILE A 18 -8.14 -11.19 14.38
CA ILE A 18 -7.63 -12.12 13.35
C ILE A 18 -8.50 -12.07 12.10
N VAL A 19 -9.83 -12.20 12.25
CA VAL A 19 -10.78 -12.20 11.13
C VAL A 19 -10.76 -10.85 10.38
N GLU A 20 -10.75 -9.73 11.10
CA GLU A 20 -10.64 -8.38 10.53
C GLU A 20 -9.34 -8.22 9.72
N ASN A 21 -8.21 -8.67 10.28
CA ASN A 21 -6.92 -8.66 9.58
C ASN A 21 -6.95 -9.51 8.30
N GLU A 22 -7.56 -10.71 8.34
CA GLU A 22 -7.71 -11.54 7.15
C GLU A 22 -8.55 -10.87 6.08
N GLU A 23 -9.64 -10.21 6.45
CA GLU A 23 -10.52 -9.49 5.52
C GLU A 23 -9.77 -8.34 4.83
N ILE A 24 -9.09 -7.50 5.61
CA ILE A 24 -8.25 -6.41 5.08
C ILE A 24 -7.17 -6.96 4.13
N ILE A 25 -6.50 -8.05 4.51
CA ILE A 25 -5.48 -8.69 3.66
C ILE A 25 -6.08 -9.19 2.34
N ARG A 26 -7.28 -9.80 2.38
CA ARG A 26 -7.98 -10.27 1.17
C ARG A 26 -8.27 -9.09 0.24
N GLU A 27 -8.75 -7.98 0.78
CA GLU A 27 -9.08 -6.79 0.00
C GLU A 27 -7.85 -6.11 -0.60
N VAL A 28 -6.78 -5.96 0.18
CA VAL A 28 -5.48 -5.48 -0.33
C VAL A 28 -5.02 -6.33 -1.51
N ARG A 29 -5.11 -7.66 -1.40
CA ARG A 29 -4.73 -8.57 -2.49
C ARG A 29 -5.61 -8.41 -3.72
N GLN A 30 -6.92 -8.22 -3.55
CA GLN A 30 -7.82 -7.97 -4.68
C GLN A 30 -7.46 -6.66 -5.40
N ILE A 31 -7.23 -5.59 -4.65
CA ILE A 31 -6.87 -4.29 -5.22
C ILE A 31 -5.54 -4.38 -5.96
N ILE A 32 -4.52 -5.03 -5.36
CA ILE A 32 -3.22 -5.24 -6.01
C ILE A 32 -3.39 -6.02 -7.32
N ARG A 33 -4.20 -7.09 -7.35
CA ARG A 33 -4.47 -7.86 -8.57
C ARG A 33 -5.20 -7.07 -9.66
N SER A 34 -5.87 -5.98 -9.31
CA SER A 34 -6.52 -5.08 -10.27
C SER A 34 -5.60 -3.99 -10.82
N LEU A 35 -4.34 -3.91 -10.36
CA LEU A 35 -3.36 -3.00 -10.93
C LEU A 35 -2.97 -3.45 -12.35
N ASP A 36 -2.85 -2.49 -13.24
CA ASP A 36 -2.36 -2.66 -14.61
C ASP A 36 -0.85 -2.94 -14.64
N GLU A 37 -0.36 -3.60 -15.69
CA GLU A 37 1.08 -3.72 -15.90
C GLU A 37 1.68 -2.38 -16.35
N PRO A 38 2.88 -2.01 -15.87
CA PRO A 38 3.81 -2.80 -15.06
C PRO A 38 3.61 -2.70 -13.53
N SER A 39 2.56 -2.03 -13.06
CA SER A 39 2.34 -1.71 -11.64
C SER A 39 2.18 -2.97 -10.79
N TYR A 40 1.42 -3.96 -11.26
CA TYR A 40 1.26 -5.24 -10.57
C TYR A 40 2.60 -5.96 -10.39
N ALA A 41 3.34 -6.19 -11.47
CA ALA A 41 4.64 -6.87 -11.41
C ALA A 41 5.61 -6.16 -10.46
N ILE A 42 5.69 -4.83 -10.52
CA ILE A 42 6.56 -4.03 -9.65
C ILE A 42 6.19 -4.20 -8.16
N ILE A 43 4.89 -4.18 -7.82
CA ILE A 43 4.42 -4.40 -6.44
C ILE A 43 4.76 -5.82 -5.96
N VAL A 44 4.54 -6.83 -6.80
CA VAL A 44 4.83 -8.23 -6.46
C VAL A 44 6.33 -8.43 -6.20
N LEU A 45 7.17 -7.97 -7.13
CA LEU A 45 8.63 -8.13 -7.01
C LEU A 45 9.17 -7.39 -5.78
N TYR A 46 8.66 -6.19 -5.50
CA TYR A 46 9.15 -5.38 -4.38
C TYR A 46 8.66 -5.90 -3.02
N TYR A 47 7.34 -6.07 -2.82
CA TYR A 47 6.78 -6.39 -1.50
C TYR A 47 6.77 -7.88 -1.20
N TYR A 48 6.41 -8.72 -2.17
CA TYR A 48 6.26 -10.15 -1.96
C TYR A 48 7.57 -10.90 -2.17
N LYS A 49 8.38 -10.47 -3.15
CA LYS A 49 9.68 -11.11 -3.46
C LYS A 49 10.88 -10.40 -2.84
N ARG A 50 10.69 -9.22 -2.22
CA ARG A 50 11.75 -8.44 -1.54
C ARG A 50 12.95 -8.13 -2.44
N ILE A 51 12.72 -7.96 -3.74
CA ILE A 51 13.75 -7.66 -4.73
C ILE A 51 14.08 -6.16 -4.70
N LYS A 52 15.37 -5.80 -4.84
CA LYS A 52 15.80 -4.39 -4.80
C LYS A 52 15.40 -3.67 -6.09
N ILE A 53 15.13 -2.36 -6.01
CA ILE A 53 14.69 -1.53 -7.15
C ILE A 53 15.65 -1.64 -8.35
N LYS A 54 16.96 -1.67 -8.10
CA LYS A 54 17.98 -1.85 -9.15
C LYS A 54 17.83 -3.18 -9.90
N GLU A 55 17.54 -4.27 -9.18
CA GLU A 55 17.35 -5.59 -9.78
C GLU A 55 16.01 -5.65 -10.53
N ILE A 56 14.94 -5.06 -9.99
CA ILE A 56 13.65 -4.91 -10.67
C ILE A 56 13.83 -4.13 -11.98
N SER A 57 14.64 -3.07 -11.97
CA SER A 57 14.97 -2.27 -13.15
C SER A 57 15.59 -3.13 -14.24
N SER A 58 16.55 -3.99 -13.88
CA SER A 58 17.14 -4.96 -14.80
C SER A 58 16.16 -6.04 -15.28
N ILE A 59 15.32 -6.59 -14.39
CA ILE A 59 14.36 -7.66 -14.71
C ILE A 59 13.29 -7.19 -15.70
N LEU A 60 12.74 -5.99 -15.48
CA LEU A 60 11.63 -5.45 -16.27
C LEU A 60 12.08 -4.53 -17.41
N ASN A 61 13.37 -4.20 -17.49
CA ASN A 61 13.92 -3.20 -18.41
C ASN A 61 13.22 -1.82 -18.28
N ILE A 62 12.97 -1.40 -17.05
CA ILE A 62 12.30 -0.13 -16.69
C ILE A 62 13.25 0.69 -15.82
N SER A 63 13.28 2.01 -15.96
CA SER A 63 14.17 2.85 -15.14
C SER A 63 13.82 2.79 -13.64
N GLU A 64 14.83 2.89 -12.77
CA GLU A 64 14.61 2.95 -11.31
C GLU A 64 13.68 4.13 -10.92
N GLY A 65 13.76 5.26 -11.62
CA GLY A 65 12.89 6.42 -11.41
C GLY A 65 11.42 6.07 -11.70
N THR A 66 11.16 5.37 -12.81
CA THR A 66 9.82 4.88 -13.15
C THR A 66 9.31 3.89 -12.10
N ILE A 67 10.15 2.95 -11.63
CA ILE A 67 9.77 2.00 -10.58
C ILE A 67 9.37 2.71 -9.29
N LYS A 68 10.15 3.70 -8.85
CA LYS A 68 9.82 4.51 -7.65
C LYS A 68 8.49 5.22 -7.81
N SER A 69 8.25 5.86 -8.96
CA SER A 69 6.99 6.55 -9.27
C SER A 69 5.80 5.58 -9.34
N VAL A 70 5.98 4.40 -9.92
CA VAL A 70 4.97 3.35 -9.97
C VAL A 70 4.64 2.84 -8.57
N LEU A 71 5.64 2.55 -7.74
CA LEU A 71 5.44 2.12 -6.36
C LEU A 71 4.67 3.18 -5.55
N HIS A 72 5.01 4.46 -5.72
CA HIS A 72 4.30 5.56 -5.06
C HIS A 72 2.82 5.62 -5.49
N ARG A 73 2.56 5.68 -6.81
CA ARG A 73 1.19 5.76 -7.34
C ARG A 73 0.35 4.52 -7.00
N SER A 74 0.95 3.33 -7.06
CA SER A 74 0.28 2.07 -6.73
C SER A 74 -0.15 2.01 -5.26
N ARG A 75 0.73 2.43 -4.33
CA ARG A 75 0.37 2.54 -2.90
C ARG A 75 -0.80 3.51 -2.68
N ASN A 76 -0.75 4.67 -3.33
CA ASN A 76 -1.83 5.65 -3.21
C ASN A 76 -3.14 5.12 -3.77
N LYS A 77 -3.10 4.37 -4.88
CA LYS A 77 -4.28 3.70 -5.45
C LYS A 77 -4.84 2.66 -4.49
N VAL A 78 -3.99 1.80 -3.91
CA VAL A 78 -4.41 0.82 -2.89
C VAL A 78 -5.06 1.51 -1.69
N LYS A 79 -4.42 2.56 -1.14
CA LYS A 79 -4.97 3.33 -0.02
C LYS A 79 -6.34 3.93 -0.36
N LYS A 80 -6.47 4.59 -1.52
CA LYS A 80 -7.74 5.20 -1.95
C LYS A 80 -8.86 4.17 -2.07
N GLU A 81 -8.56 3.00 -2.63
CA GLU A 81 -9.55 1.92 -2.75
C GLU A 81 -9.96 1.33 -1.40
N LEU A 82 -9.02 1.18 -0.45
CA LEU A 82 -9.37 0.72 0.90
C LEU A 82 -10.25 1.74 1.65
N ILE A 83 -9.97 3.04 1.53
CA ILE A 83 -10.84 4.10 2.09
C ILE A 83 -12.23 4.02 1.48
N LYS A 84 -12.31 3.95 0.14
CA LYS A 84 -13.58 3.88 -0.59
C LYS A 84 -14.42 2.66 -0.19
N ARG A 85 -13.77 1.54 0.13
CA ARG A 85 -14.41 0.30 0.58
C ARG A 85 -14.69 0.27 2.08
N GLY A 86 -14.28 1.29 2.84
CA GLY A 86 -14.54 1.39 4.28
C GLY A 86 -13.58 0.60 5.18
N PHE A 87 -12.48 0.07 4.64
CA PHE A 87 -11.52 -0.73 5.42
C PHE A 87 -10.53 0.10 6.23
N ILE A 88 -10.35 1.38 5.86
CA ILE A 88 -9.52 2.32 6.61
C ILE A 88 -10.23 3.66 6.66
N GLU A 89 -10.19 4.31 7.82
CA GLU A 89 -10.67 5.68 7.95
C GLU A 89 -9.80 6.61 7.09
N GLY A 90 -10.45 7.50 6.34
CA GLY A 90 -9.74 8.56 5.65
C GLY A 90 -9.03 9.42 6.68
N LEU A 91 -7.70 9.45 6.65
CA LEU A 91 -6.97 10.55 7.27
C LEU A 91 -7.44 11.82 6.57
N GLU A 92 -8.40 12.52 7.17
CA GLU A 92 -8.76 13.88 6.77
C GLU A 92 -7.47 14.68 6.64
N GLU A 93 -7.17 15.08 5.41
CA GLU A 93 -6.42 16.26 4.97
C GLU A 93 -5.42 16.89 5.96
N ARG A 94 -4.54 16.11 6.59
CA ARG A 94 -3.31 16.66 7.19
C ARG A 94 -2.18 16.57 6.18
N GLY A 95 -2.24 17.50 5.22
CA GLY A 95 -1.07 18.10 4.57
C GLY A 95 -0.20 17.21 3.69
N VAL A 96 -0.72 16.70 2.58
CA VAL A 96 0.14 16.26 1.47
C VAL A 96 -0.38 16.88 0.19
N ASP A 97 0.40 17.82 -0.33
CA ASP A 97 0.19 18.56 -1.56
C ASP A 97 -0.33 17.66 -2.70
N ILE A 98 -1.63 17.80 -2.95
CA ILE A 98 -2.27 17.37 -4.18
C ILE A 98 -2.29 18.60 -5.07
N ASP A 99 -1.47 18.56 -6.12
CA ASP A 99 -1.33 19.57 -7.17
C ASP A 99 -0.67 20.91 -6.75
N GLU A 100 0.67 20.92 -6.62
CA GLU A 100 1.39 22.00 -7.29
C GLU A 100 1.70 21.53 -8.72
N PRO A 101 1.02 22.04 -9.76
CA PRO A 101 1.46 21.82 -11.11
C PRO A 101 2.87 22.37 -11.23
N GLN A 102 3.83 21.49 -11.55
CA GLN A 102 5.12 21.91 -12.08
C GLN A 102 4.82 22.84 -13.25
N LYS A 103 4.98 24.14 -13.05
CA LYS A 103 4.91 25.15 -14.10
C LYS A 103 5.87 24.68 -15.20
N GLN A 104 5.29 24.26 -16.31
CA GLN A 104 6.02 24.06 -17.56
C GLN A 104 6.70 25.38 -17.91
N ASN A 105 8.04 25.32 -17.95
CA ASN A 105 9.02 26.22 -18.57
C ASN A 105 8.55 27.54 -19.19
N ARG A 106 9.26 28.61 -18.82
CA ARG A 106 10.03 29.41 -19.78
C ARG A 106 11.47 29.54 -19.30
#